data_AF-A0A699UJT8-F1
#
_entry.id   AF-A0A699UJT8-F1
#
_cell.length_a   1.000
_cell.length_b   1.000
_cell.length_c   1.000
_cell.angle_alpha   90.00
_cell.angle_beta   90.00
_cell.angle_gamma   90.00
#
_symmetry.space_group_name_H-M   'P 1'
#
loop_
_entity.id
_entity.type
_entity.pdbx_description
1 polymer ?
#
loop_
_entity_poly.entity_id
_entity_poly.type
_entity_poly.pdbx_seq_one_letter_code
_entity_poly.pdbx_strand_id
1 'polypeptide(L)'
;MTVGPDAAYEMTWVDMKKKMTDKYCPRGEMKKLKNKIERYVGGLPDVIHGSVIASRPKMMQDAIEMPIELMDKRNNTWAKRQAENKRKVDDTSRSNKSQ
;
A
#
# COMPACT_ATOMS: atom_id res chain seq x y z
N MET A 1 34.87 6.40 8.83
CA MET A 1 33.40 6.36 8.98
C MET A 1 32.83 5.58 7.81
N THR A 2 32.63 4.28 7.99
CA THR A 2 31.88 3.46 7.02
C THR A 2 30.43 3.92 7.09
N VAL A 3 30.01 4.74 6.13
CA VAL A 3 28.60 5.05 5.92
C VAL A 3 27.94 3.74 5.54
N GLY A 4 27.38 3.06 6.54
CA GLY A 4 26.62 1.84 6.34
C GLY A 4 25.40 2.13 5.46
N PRO A 5 24.86 1.12 4.76
CA PRO A 5 23.72 1.27 3.85
C PRO A 5 22.43 1.79 4.51
N ASP A 6 22.41 2.03 5.83
CA ASP A 6 21.26 2.56 6.56
C ASP A 6 20.90 4.01 6.23
N ALA A 7 21.84 4.87 5.81
CA ALA A 7 21.50 6.28 5.55
C ALA A 7 20.87 6.55 4.18
N ALA A 8 21.07 5.65 3.20
CA ALA A 8 20.56 5.80 1.83
C ALA A 8 19.24 5.04 1.61
N TYR A 9 18.86 4.16 2.53
CA TYR A 9 17.57 3.44 2.52
C TYR A 9 16.48 4.16 3.34
N GLU A 10 16.76 5.39 3.81
CA GLU A 10 15.86 6.23 4.62
C GLU A 10 14.90 7.09 3.78
N MET A 11 14.51 6.67 2.58
CA MET A 11 13.11 6.95 2.21
C MET A 11 12.31 5.86 2.92
N THR A 12 11.93 6.13 4.18
CA THR A 12 11.26 5.10 5.00
C THR A 12 10.07 4.55 4.21
N TRP A 13 9.74 3.27 4.39
CA TRP A 13 8.58 2.67 3.72
C TRP A 13 7.31 3.52 3.89
N VAL A 14 7.20 4.21 5.04
CA VAL A 14 6.16 5.20 5.32
C VAL A 14 6.22 6.39 4.35
N ASP A 15 7.41 6.95 4.10
CA ASP A 15 7.61 8.04 3.13
C ASP A 15 7.39 7.61 1.68
N MET A 16 7.83 6.41 1.32
CA MET A 16 7.58 5.85 0.00
C MET A 16 6.07 5.61 -0.21
N LYS A 17 5.40 5.02 0.78
CA LYS A 17 3.94 4.82 0.79
C LYS A 17 3.21 6.17 0.73
N LYS A 18 3.70 7.18 1.45
CA LYS A 18 3.16 8.55 1.44
C LYS A 18 3.29 9.19 0.07
N LYS A 19 4.47 9.14 -0.57
CA LYS A 19 4.71 9.70 -1.92
C LYS A 19 3.89 8.98 -3.00
N MET A 20 3.78 7.65 -2.93
CA MET A 20 2.96 6.89 -3.87
C MET A 20 1.47 7.20 -3.70
N THR A 21 0.98 7.26 -2.46
CA THR A 21 -0.40 7.66 -2.17
C THR A 21 -0.68 9.10 -2.61
N ASP A 22 0.25 10.03 -2.35
CA ASP A 22 0.10 11.43 -2.73
C ASP A 22 0.02 11.61 -4.26
N LYS A 23 0.87 10.90 -5.02
CA LYS A 23 0.93 10.98 -6.49
C LYS A 23 -0.25 10.30 -7.19
N TYR A 24 -0.66 9.12 -6.72
CA TYR A 24 -1.63 8.27 -7.44
C TYR A 24 -3.01 8.19 -6.78
N CYS A 25 -3.12 8.62 -5.52
CA CYS A 25 -4.36 8.63 -4.76
C CYS A 25 -4.59 10.02 -4.12
N PRO A 26 -4.65 11.09 -4.93
CA PRO A 26 -4.71 12.45 -4.42
C PRO A 26 -5.93 12.61 -3.50
N ARG A 27 -5.64 12.82 -2.21
CA ARG A 27 -6.64 12.82 -1.13
C ARG A 27 -7.75 13.86 -1.37
N GLY A 28 -7.42 14.96 -2.04
CA GLY A 28 -8.37 15.99 -2.46
C GLY A 28 -9.39 15.50 -3.48
N GLU A 29 -8.97 14.71 -4.47
CA GLU A 29 -9.86 14.15 -5.50
C GLU A 29 -10.74 13.04 -4.93
N MET A 30 -10.17 12.17 -4.08
CA MET A 30 -10.96 11.17 -3.35
C MET A 30 -12.03 11.83 -2.48
N LYS A 31 -11.67 12.90 -1.76
CA LYS A 31 -12.62 13.67 -0.95
C LYS A 31 -13.70 14.33 -1.82
N LYS A 32 -13.33 14.87 -2.98
CA LYS A 32 -14.27 15.47 -3.94
C LYS A 32 -15.22 14.42 -4.52
N LEU A 33 -14.72 13.24 -4.86
CA LEU A 33 -15.51 12.12 -5.34
C LEU A 33 -16.49 11.65 -4.26
N LYS A 34 -16.00 11.43 -3.03
CA LYS A 34 -16.82 11.08 -1.86
C LYS A 34 -17.96 12.08 -1.66
N ASN A 35 -17.66 13.39 -1.63
CA ASN A 35 -18.68 14.43 -1.47
C ASN A 35 -19.71 14.45 -2.61
N LYS A 36 -19.30 14.20 -3.86
CA LYS A 36 -20.23 14.10 -5.00
C LYS A 36 -21.18 12.92 -4.84
N ILE A 37 -20.67 11.79 -4.36
CA ILE A 37 -21.47 10.58 -4.13
C ILE A 37 -22.43 10.80 -2.97
N GLU A 38 -21.98 11.38 -1.86
CA GLU A 38 -22.86 11.69 -0.71
C GLU A 38 -24.01 12.63 -1.13
N ARG A 39 -23.73 13.65 -1.95
CA ARG A 39 -24.78 14.51 -2.52
C ARG A 39 -25.72 13.77 -3.46
N TYR A 40 -25.19 12.84 -4.27
CA TYR A 40 -26.00 12.05 -5.19
C TYR A 40 -26.91 11.09 -4.42
N VAL A 41 -26.37 10.41 -3.40
CA VAL A 41 -27.10 9.51 -2.49
C VAL A 41 -28.15 10.27 -1.70
N GLY A 42 -27.82 11.41 -1.10
CA GLY A 42 -28.76 12.22 -0.32
C GLY A 42 -29.84 12.93 -1.16
N GLY A 43 -29.65 13.05 -2.47
CA GLY A 43 -30.64 13.59 -3.40
C GLY A 43 -31.53 12.55 -4.08
N LEU A 44 -31.32 11.25 -3.82
CA LEU A 44 -32.12 10.17 -4.38
C LEU A 44 -33.47 10.07 -3.63
N PRO A 45 -34.58 9.77 -4.34
CA PRO A 45 -35.84 9.42 -3.70
C PRO A 45 -35.67 8.23 -2.74
N ASP A 46 -36.34 8.27 -1.59
CA ASP A 46 -36.19 7.28 -0.50
C ASP A 46 -36.30 5.81 -0.96
N VAL A 47 -37.11 5.56 -2.00
CA VAL A 47 -37.32 4.23 -2.60
C VAL A 47 -36.05 3.64 -3.22
N ILE A 48 -35.11 4.48 -3.68
CA ILE A 48 -33.84 4.08 -4.30
C ILE A 48 -32.69 4.21 -3.29
N HIS A 49 -32.83 5.09 -2.31
CA HIS A 49 -31.85 5.30 -1.24
C HIS A 49 -31.56 4.00 -0.46
N GLY A 50 -32.60 3.23 -0.12
CA GLY A 50 -32.47 1.94 0.56
C GLY A 50 -31.62 0.93 -0.22
N SER A 51 -31.85 0.78 -1.53
CA SER A 51 -31.07 -0.11 -2.40
C SER A 51 -29.63 0.32 -2.59
N VAL A 52 -29.37 1.64 -2.68
CA VAL A 52 -28.01 2.18 -2.85
C VAL A 52 -27.18 2.06 -1.57
N ILE A 53 -27.78 2.31 -0.40
CA ILE A 53 -27.14 2.10 0.91
C ILE A 53 -26.89 0.60 1.16
N ALA A 54 -27.87 -0.26 0.90
CA ALA A 54 -27.76 -1.71 1.08
C ALA A 54 -26.71 -2.33 0.16
N SER A 55 -26.53 -1.78 -1.03
CA SER A 55 -25.50 -2.22 -1.99
C SER A 55 -24.08 -1.87 -1.55
N ARG A 56 -23.89 -1.11 -0.44
CA ARG A 56 -22.61 -0.68 0.15
C ARG A 56 -21.52 -0.56 -0.92
N PRO A 57 -21.30 0.60 -1.57
CA PRO A 57 -20.55 0.70 -2.83
C PRO A 57 -19.25 -0.11 -2.82
N LYS A 58 -19.38 -1.37 -3.25
CA LYS A 58 -18.36 -2.43 -3.16
C LYS A 58 -17.15 -2.01 -3.97
N MET A 59 -17.44 -1.46 -5.16
CA MET A 59 -16.49 -0.89 -6.10
C MET A 59 -15.52 0.17 -5.55
N MET A 60 -15.87 0.95 -4.53
CA MET A 60 -14.96 1.99 -4.02
C MET A 60 -14.04 1.50 -2.93
N GLN A 61 -14.58 0.72 -1.98
CA GLN A 61 -13.74 0.09 -0.95
C GLN A 61 -12.81 -0.93 -1.60
N ASP A 62 -13.33 -1.76 -2.53
CA ASP A 62 -12.53 -2.72 -3.28
C ASP A 62 -11.46 -2.03 -4.15
N ALA A 63 -11.79 -0.90 -4.81
CA ALA A 63 -10.81 -0.13 -5.59
C ALA A 63 -9.79 0.63 -4.73
N ILE A 64 -10.12 0.96 -3.47
CA ILE A 64 -9.18 1.53 -2.50
C ILE A 64 -8.27 0.44 -1.91
N GLU A 65 -8.79 -0.78 -1.74
CA GLU A 65 -8.10 -1.91 -1.15
C GLU A 65 -7.15 -2.60 -2.15
N MET A 66 -7.51 -2.66 -3.43
CA MET A 66 -6.70 -3.24 -4.51
C MET A 66 -5.26 -2.70 -4.58
N PRO A 67 -5.00 -1.38 -4.58
CA PRO A 67 -3.64 -0.84 -4.55
C PRO A 67 -2.89 -1.20 -3.27
N ILE A 68 -3.58 -1.25 -2.12
CA ILE A 68 -2.99 -1.57 -0.82
C ILE A 68 -2.51 -3.03 -0.81
N GLU A 69 -3.37 -3.96 -1.24
CA GLU A 69 -3.02 -5.38 -1.36
C GLU A 69 -1.87 -5.63 -2.35
N LEU A 70 -1.87 -4.94 -3.50
CA LEU A 70 -0.79 -5.03 -4.49
C LEU A 70 0.55 -4.55 -3.93
N MET A 71 0.55 -3.48 -3.14
CA MET A 71 1.74 -2.97 -2.47
C MET A 71 2.24 -3.93 -1.39
N ASP A 72 1.36 -4.50 -0.58
CA ASP A 72 1.73 -5.45 0.48
C ASP A 72 2.28 -6.76 -0.10
N LYS A 73 1.71 -7.24 -1.21
CA LYS A 73 2.23 -8.41 -1.94
C LYS A 73 3.66 -8.17 -2.46
N ARG A 74 3.94 -6.98 -2.99
CA ARG A 74 5.28 -6.59 -3.45
C ARG A 74 6.28 -6.54 -2.28
N ASN A 75 5.87 -5.99 -1.14
CA ASN A 75 6.70 -5.93 0.06
C ASN A 75 7.00 -7.29 0.68
N ASN A 76 6.00 -8.16 0.79
CA ASN A 76 6.21 -9.52 1.28
C ASN A 76 7.18 -10.30 0.39
N THR A 77 7.15 -10.06 -0.92
CA THR A 77 8.10 -10.65 -1.87
C THR A 77 9.51 -10.11 -1.67
N TRP A 78 9.65 -8.79 -1.48
CA TRP A 78 10.94 -8.16 -1.21
C TRP A 78 11.55 -8.63 0.11
N ALA A 79 10.76 -8.66 1.19
CA ALA A 79 11.18 -9.14 2.50
C ALA A 79 11.65 -10.60 2.46
N LYS A 80 10.94 -11.48 1.72
CA LYS A 80 11.37 -12.86 1.51
C LYS A 80 12.73 -12.95 0.80
N ARG A 81 12.93 -12.17 -0.27
CA ARG A 81 14.21 -12.15 -1.00
C ARG A 81 15.37 -11.65 -0.14
N GLN A 82 15.13 -10.63 0.68
CA GLN A 82 16.14 -10.12 1.63
C GLN A 82 16.50 -11.17 2.69
N ALA A 83 15.50 -11.86 3.24
CA ALA A 83 15.73 -12.94 4.20
C ALA A 83 16.52 -14.12 3.59
N GLU A 84 16.22 -14.48 2.34
CA GLU A 84 16.95 -15.53 1.62
C GLU A 84 18.40 -15.13 1.31
N ASN A 85 18.62 -13.90 0.83
CA ASN A 85 19.97 -13.38 0.59
C ASN A 85 20.80 -13.32 1.88
N LYS A 86 20.18 -12.96 3.00
CA LYS A 86 20.84 -12.97 4.32
C LYS A 86 21.31 -14.37 4.70
N ARG A 87 20.46 -15.40 4.56
CA ARG A 87 20.83 -16.81 4.81
C ARG A 87 22.02 -17.25 3.96
N LYS A 88 22.02 -16.92 2.66
CA LYS A 88 23.13 -17.25 1.74
C LYS A 88 24.45 -16.60 2.16
N VAL A 89 24.39 -15.35 2.64
CA VAL A 89 25.57 -14.64 3.19
C VAL A 89 26.10 -15.37 4.43
N ASP A 90 25.21 -15.75 5.34
CA ASP A 90 25.59 -16.42 6.59
C ASP A 90 26.21 -17.80 6.28
N ASP A 91 25.61 -18.58 5.37
CA ASP A 91 26.10 -19.90 4.95
C ASP A 91 27.48 -19.81 4.28
N THR A 92 27.68 -18.83 3.38
CA THR A 92 28.97 -18.59 2.72
C THR A 92 30.05 -18.23 3.75
N SER A 93 29.72 -17.36 4.71
CA SER A 93 30.64 -16.96 5.78
C SER A 93 31.07 -18.11 6.70
N ARG A 94 30.17 -19.08 6.91
CA ARG A 94 30.43 -20.26 7.75
C ARG A 94 31.35 -21.25 7.06
N SER A 95 31.22 -21.41 5.73
CA SER A 95 32.09 -22.28 4.94
C SER A 95 33.53 -21.76 4.80
N ASN A 96 33.70 -20.44 4.65
CA ASN A 96 35.02 -19.82 4.50
C ASN A 96 35.82 -19.75 5.82
N LYS A 97 35.16 -19.87 6.99
CA LYS A 97 35.82 -19.89 8.31
C LYS A 97 36.37 -21.27 8.70
N SER A 98 35.98 -22.32 7.98
CA SER A 98 36.41 -23.70 8.21
C SER A 98 37.53 -24.17 7.26
N GLN A 99 38.14 -23.25 6.50
CA GLN A 99 39.30 -23.49 5.63
C GLN A 99 40.54 -22.78 6.17
#